data_AF-A0A0F8XW10-F1
#
_entry.id   AF-A0A0F8XW10-F1
#
_cell.length_a   1.000
_cell.length_b   1.000
_cell.length_c   1.000
_cell.angle_alpha   90.00
_cell.angle_beta   90.00
_cell.angle_gamma   90.00
#
_symmetry.space_group_name_H-M   'P 1'
#
loop_
_entity.id
_entity.type
_entity.pdbx_description
1 polymer ?
#
loop_
_entity_poly.entity_id
_entity_poly.type
_entity_poly.pdbx_seq_one_letter_code
_entity_poly.pdbx_strand_id
1 'polypeptide(L)' 'MPTIPSIILWTLAWIFLVIGLIALTILVIYTKYGREKSIRLSILGILFGSIFLGFSIHFFLLTWGI' A
#
# COMPACT_ATOMS: atom_id res chain seq x y z
N MET A 1 -21.01 3.58 18.32
CA MET A 1 -20.30 4.33 19.39
C MET A 1 -19.01 4.85 18.78
N PRO A 2 -18.62 6.13 18.95
CA PRO A 2 -17.32 6.58 18.46
C PRO A 2 -16.25 5.78 19.19
N THR A 3 -15.60 4.85 18.48
CA THR A 3 -14.41 4.17 18.99
C THR A 3 -13.31 5.21 19.03
N ILE A 4 -12.66 5.37 20.18
CA ILE A 4 -11.45 6.19 20.26
C ILE A 4 -10.48 5.62 19.21
N PRO A 5 -10.03 6.41 18.22
CA PRO A 5 -9.12 5.94 17.20
C PRO A 5 -7.93 5.26 17.88
N SER A 6 -7.75 3.97 17.64
CA SER A 6 -6.55 3.29 18.11
C SER A 6 -5.37 3.97 17.45
N ILE A 7 -4.56 4.67 18.23
CA ILE A 7 -3.36 5.36 17.74
C ILE A 7 -2.44 4.41 16.98
N ILE A 8 -2.46 3.13 17.35
CA ILE A 8 -1.74 2.05 16.68
C ILE A 8 -2.30 1.82 15.28
N LEU A 9 -3.62 1.65 15.12
CA LEU A 9 -4.25 1.46 13.80
C LEU A 9 -4.03 2.67 12.89
N TRP A 10 -4.18 3.87 13.44
CA TRP A 10 -3.93 5.11 12.69
C TRP A 10 -2.49 5.19 12.20
N THR A 11 -1.53 4.87 13.07
CA THR A 11 -0.09 4.88 12.71
C THR A 11 0.23 3.81 11.66
N LEU A 12 -0.32 2.60 11.80
CA LEU A 12 -0.14 1.51 10.83
C LEU A 12 -0.74 1.86 9.47
N ALA A 13 -1.90 2.52 9.42
CA ALA A 13 -2.53 2.94 8.18
C ALA A 13 -1.60 3.84 7.36
N TRP A 14 -0.95 4.81 8.00
CA TRP A 14 0.02 5.71 7.36
C TRP A 14 1.30 5.00 6.93
N ILE A 15 1.86 4.12 7.77
CA ILE A 15 3.07 3.36 7.41
C ILE A 15 2.80 2.50 6.17
N PHE A 16 1.68 1.77 6.16
CA PHE A 16 1.29 0.94 5.02
C PHE A 16 1.01 1.77 3.78
N LEU A 17 0.41 2.97 3.92
CA LEU A 17 0.16 3.88 2.81
C LEU A 17 1.48 4.28 2.14
N VAL A 18 2.45 4.75 2.93
CA VAL A 18 3.74 5.23 2.43
C VAL A 18 4.51 4.09 1.75
N ILE A 19 4.56 2.91 2.36
CA ILE A 19 5.21 1.73 1.76
C ILE A 19 4.52 1.33 0.45
N GLY A 20 3.18 1.31 0.44
CA GLY A 20 2.39 1.00 -0.75
C GLY A 20 2.61 1.99 -1.89
N LEU A 21 2.68 3.29 -1.59
CA LEU A 21 2.96 4.34 -2.58
C LEU A 21 4.39 4.27 -3.11
N ILE A 22 5.37 3.97 -2.27
CA ILE A 22 6.76 3.75 -2.70
C ILE A 22 6.83 2.53 -3.64
N ALA A 23 6.21 1.40 -3.26
CA ALA A 23 6.16 0.20 -4.10
C ALA A 23 5.49 0.47 -5.46
N LEU A 24 4.37 1.20 -5.46
CA LEU A 24 3.68 1.60 -6.69
C LEU A 24 4.56 2.51 -7.55
N THR A 25 5.25 3.48 -6.94
CA THR A 25 6.17 4.38 -7.65
C THR A 25 7.31 3.61 -8.30
N ILE A 26 7.91 2.65 -7.59
CA ILE A 26 8.94 1.76 -8.11
C ILE A 26 8.40 0.95 -9.29
N LEU A 27 7.19 0.39 -9.19
CA LEU A 27 6.55 -0.34 -10.28
C LEU A 27 6.31 0.54 -11.51
N VAL A 28 5.86 1.79 -11.32
CA VAL A 28 5.67 2.75 -12.42
C VAL A 28 7.00 3.09 -13.09
N ILE A 29 8.05 3.35 -12.32
CA ILE A 29 9.40 3.60 -12.85
C ILE A 29 9.90 2.38 -13.61
N TYR A 30 9.75 1.19 -13.04
CA TYR A 30 10.18 -0.07 -13.65
C TYR A 30 9.45 -0.35 -14.97
N THR A 31 8.13 -0.17 -15.02
CA THR A 31 7.33 -0.40 -16.22
C THR A 31 7.57 0.64 -17.32
N LYS A 32 7.89 1.88 -16.95
CA LYS A 32 8.15 2.98 -17.88
C LYS A 32 9.58 3.00 -18.44
N TYR A 33 10.58 2.78 -17.59
CA TYR A 33 11.99 2.97 -17.94
C TYR A 33 12.81 1.67 -17.96
N GLY A 34 12.23 0.53 -17.55
CA GLY A 34 12.91 -0.75 -17.59
C GLY A 34 13.22 -1.19 -19.03
N ARG A 35 14.51 -1.34 -19.35
CA ARG A 35 14.97 -1.88 -20.66
C ARG A 35 14.47 -3.30 -20.89
N GLU A 36 14.48 -4.13 -19.85
CA GLU A 36 14.00 -5.51 -19.88
C GLU A 36 12.82 -5.67 -18.91
N LYS A 37 11.61 -5.76 -19.48
CA LYS A 37 10.39 -5.94 -18.71
C LYS A 37 10.27 -7.40 -18.28
N SER A 38 10.68 -7.70 -17.06
CA SER A 38 10.43 -8.99 -16.42
C SER A 38 9.01 -9.04 -15.90
N ILE A 39 8.19 -9.89 -16.51
CA ILE A 39 6.80 -10.09 -16.10
C ILE A 39 6.71 -10.57 -14.64
N ARG A 40 7.69 -11.36 -14.17
CA ARG A 40 7.75 -11.85 -12.80
C ARG A 40 7.91 -10.70 -11.80
N LEU A 41 8.81 -9.76 -12.07
CA LEU A 41 9.02 -8.59 -11.21
C LEU A 41 7.79 -7.67 -11.19
N SER A 42 7.14 -7.49 -12.34
CA SER A 42 5.89 -6.73 -12.42
C SER A 42 4.77 -7.36 -11.59
N ILE A 43 4.59 -8.68 -11.67
CA ILE A 43 3.58 -9.40 -10.86
C ILE A 43 3.88 -9.24 -9.37
N LEU A 44 5.13 -9.43 -8.95
CA LEU A 44 5.53 -9.24 -7.55
C LEU A 44 5.30 -7.80 -7.08
N GLY A 45 5.65 -6.81 -7.90
CA GLY A 45 5.41 -5.39 -7.60
C GLY A 45 3.93 -5.05 -7.47
N ILE A 46 3.08 -5.59 -8.35
CA ILE A 46 1.62 -5.42 -8.26
C ILE A 46 1.08 -6.06 -6.99
N LEU A 47 1.48 -7.31 -6.70
CA LEU A 47 1.02 -8.04 -5.52
C LEU A 47 1.42 -7.32 -4.23
N PHE A 48 2.68 -6.89 -4.14
CA PHE A 48 3.19 -6.17 -2.98
C PHE A 48 2.46 -4.82 -2.83
N GLY A 49 2.41 -4.02 -3.90
CA GLY A 49 1.73 -2.72 -3.87
C GLY A 49 0.26 -2.82 -3.49
N SER A 50 -0.47 -3.79 -4.04
CA SER A 50 -1.91 -3.97 -3.76
C SER A 50 -2.18 -4.41 -2.33
N ILE A 51 -1.34 -5.29 -1.76
CA ILE A 51 -1.44 -5.70 -0.35
C ILE A 51 -1.24 -4.48 0.56
N PHE A 52 -0.15 -3.73 0.41
CA PHE A 52 0.14 -2.60 1.30
C PHE A 52 -0.90 -1.48 1.19
N LEU A 53 -1.32 -1.12 -0.03
CA LEU A 53 -2.36 -0.12 -0.23
C LEU A 53 -3.73 -0.60 0.27
N GLY A 54 -4.08 -1.87 0.03
CA GLY A 54 -5.33 -2.47 0.51
C GLY A 54 -5.43 -2.48 2.03
N PHE A 55 -4.38 -2.91 2.73
CA PHE A 55 -4.33 -2.88 4.19
C PHE A 55 -4.31 -1.46 4.75
N SER A 56 -3.63 -0.52 4.09
CA SER A 56 -3.68 0.89 4.47
C SER A 56 -5.12 1.43 4.47
N ILE A 57 -5.84 1.23 3.36
CA ILE A 57 -7.24 1.64 3.21
C ILE A 57 -8.10 0.94 4.26
N HIS A 58 -7.90 -0.37 4.46
CA HIS A 58 -8.62 -1.13 5.48
C HIS A 58 -8.42 -0.56 6.90
N PHE A 59 -7.18 -0.21 7.29
CA PHE A 59 -6.90 0.38 8.59
C PHE A 59 -7.48 1.79 8.75
N PHE A 60 -7.54 2.59 7.67
CA PHE A 60 -8.24 3.87 7.69
C PHE A 60 -9.75 3.69 7.93
N LEU A 61 -10.38 2.72 7.24
CA LEU A 61 -11.80 2.40 7.41
C LEU A 61 -12.09 1.93 8.84
N LEU A 62 -11.28 1.01 9.38
CA LEU A 62 -11.41 0.55 10.76
C LEU A 62 -11.26 1.69 11.77
N THR A 63 -10.41 2.67 11.50
CA THR A 63 -10.25 3.85 12.36
C THR A 63 -11.51 4.73 12.38
N TRP A 64 -12.29 4.73 11.28
CA TRP A 64 -13.59 5.39 11.20
C TRP A 64 -14.76 4.52 11.66
N GLY A 65 -14.50 3.27 12.09
CA GLY A 65 -15.53 2.35 12.55
C GLY A 65 -16.38 1.75 11.42
N ILE A 66 -15.84 1.72 10.20
CA ILE A 66 -16.39 1.07 9.00
C ILE A 66 -15.65 -0.24 8.77
#